data_AF-A0A1J0EQU5-F1
#
_entry.id   AF-A0A1J0EQU5-F1
#
_cell.length_a   1.000
_cell.length_b   1.000
_cell.length_c   1.000
_cell.angle_alpha   90.00
_cell.angle_beta   90.00
_cell.angle_gamma   90.00
#
_symmetry.space_group_name_H-M   'P 1'
#
loop_
_entity.id
_entity.type
_entity.pdbx_description
1 polymer ?
#
loop_
_entity_poly.entity_id
_entity_poly.type
_entity_poly.pdbx_seq_one_letter_code
_entity_poly.pdbx_strand_id
1 'polypeptide(L)'
;MIFSSKTTGLFHDADLGGELPADAFEISPELHAKLLSGQSELIMINFDTEPPSLIARPPMSAEHLADIERAWRDGQLATTDSVVARHRDELESGPTTTLTAEQYAALQVYRRELRDWPQSPDFPSQELRPAQPTWLIEQER
;
A
#
# COMPACT_ATOMS: atom_id res chain seq x y z
N MET A 1 -21.88 29.76 -10.40
CA MET A 1 -22.93 28.77 -10.04
C MET A 1 -22.32 27.39 -10.22
N ILE A 2 -22.54 26.44 -9.28
CA ILE A 2 -21.87 25.13 -9.31
C ILE A 2 -22.78 24.06 -9.95
N PHE A 3 -22.21 23.31 -10.87
CA PHE A 3 -22.87 22.20 -11.56
C PHE A 3 -22.11 20.90 -11.31
N SER A 4 -22.83 19.78 -11.26
CA SER A 4 -22.26 18.43 -11.17
C SER A 4 -22.55 17.68 -12.47
N SER A 5 -21.55 17.00 -13.03
CA SER A 5 -21.72 16.13 -14.20
C SER A 5 -21.22 14.73 -13.90
N LYS A 6 -22.09 13.74 -14.16
CA LYS A 6 -21.77 12.32 -13.99
C LYS A 6 -20.74 11.85 -15.01
N THR A 7 -20.86 12.31 -16.25
CA THR A 7 -20.01 11.93 -17.38
C THR A 7 -18.58 12.38 -17.19
N THR A 8 -18.37 13.59 -16.66
CA THR A 8 -17.03 14.10 -16.37
C THR A 8 -16.51 13.65 -15.00
N GLY A 9 -17.40 13.30 -14.07
CA GLY A 9 -17.04 12.97 -12.69
C GLY A 9 -16.46 14.17 -11.94
N LEU A 10 -16.89 15.38 -12.30
CA LEU A 10 -16.33 16.64 -11.81
C LEU A 10 -17.44 17.66 -11.51
N PHE A 11 -17.10 18.64 -10.66
CA PHE A 11 -17.86 19.87 -10.52
C PHE A 11 -17.40 20.91 -11.52
N HIS A 12 -18.34 21.69 -12.05
CA HIS A 12 -18.12 22.78 -13.00
C HIS A 12 -18.63 24.08 -12.40
N ASP A 13 -17.90 25.16 -12.61
CA ASP A 13 -18.36 26.51 -12.25
C ASP A 13 -18.64 27.29 -13.53
N ALA A 14 -19.90 27.68 -13.72
CA ALA A 14 -20.32 28.48 -14.87
C ALA A 14 -19.62 29.86 -14.93
N ASP A 15 -19.17 30.38 -13.78
CA ASP A 15 -18.54 31.70 -13.70
C ASP A 15 -17.06 31.66 -14.13
N LEU A 16 -16.45 30.47 -14.24
CA LEU A 16 -15.06 30.26 -14.68
C LEU A 16 -14.91 30.12 -16.20
N GLY A 17 -15.99 30.29 -16.97
CA GLY A 17 -15.93 30.32 -18.44
C GLY A 17 -15.69 28.96 -19.11
N GLY A 18 -16.03 27.85 -18.44
CA GLY A 18 -15.96 26.49 -18.99
C GLY A 18 -17.23 26.06 -19.71
N GLU A 19 -17.10 25.18 -20.71
CA GLU A 19 -18.25 24.55 -21.37
C GLU A 19 -18.90 23.53 -20.42
N LEU A 20 -20.18 23.73 -20.12
CA LEU A 20 -20.93 22.82 -19.25
C LEU A 20 -21.32 21.55 -20.02
N PRO A 21 -21.03 20.36 -19.47
CA PRO A 21 -21.52 19.10 -20.04
C PRO A 21 -23.04 19.08 -20.18
N ALA A 22 -23.56 18.34 -21.16
CA ALA A 22 -25.01 18.23 -21.38
C ALA A 22 -25.77 17.56 -20.23
N ASP A 23 -25.07 16.74 -19.43
CA ASP A 23 -25.59 16.08 -18.22
C ASP A 23 -25.32 16.89 -16.94
N ALA A 24 -24.81 18.11 -17.06
CA ALA A 24 -24.52 18.95 -15.92
C ALA A 24 -25.82 19.56 -15.37
N PHE A 25 -26.08 19.34 -14.07
CA PHE A 25 -27.18 19.97 -13.35
C PHE A 25 -26.66 20.79 -12.18
N GLU A 26 -27.38 21.85 -11.83
CA GLU A 26 -27.01 22.76 -10.76
C GLU A 26 -27.13 22.06 -9.40
N ILE A 27 -26.12 22.24 -8.55
CA ILE A 27 -26.15 21.82 -7.15
C ILE A 27 -26.04 23.03 -6.24
N SER A 28 -26.65 22.93 -5.05
CA SER A 28 -26.57 24.02 -4.08
C SER A 28 -25.14 24.20 -3.56
N PRO A 29 -24.71 25.44 -3.25
CA PRO A 29 -23.40 25.70 -2.66
C PRO A 29 -23.16 24.92 -1.36
N GLU A 30 -24.21 24.70 -0.57
CA GLU A 30 -24.16 23.94 0.69
C GLU A 30 -23.87 22.46 0.43
N LEU A 31 -24.50 21.87 -0.60
CA LEU A 31 -24.23 20.49 -0.98
C LEU A 31 -22.79 20.36 -1.51
N HIS A 32 -22.35 21.28 -2.36
CA HIS A 32 -20.98 21.31 -2.87
C HIS A 32 -19.96 21.37 -1.73
N ALA A 33 -20.15 22.29 -0.77
CA ALA A 33 -19.29 22.41 0.41
C ALA A 33 -19.28 21.13 1.26
N LYS A 34 -20.45 20.48 1.45
CA LYS A 34 -20.55 19.20 2.17
C LYS A 34 -19.78 18.08 1.47
N LEU A 35 -19.87 17.98 0.15
CA LEU A 35 -19.17 16.95 -0.63
C LEU A 35 -17.65 17.15 -0.56
N LEU A 36 -17.18 18.39 -0.68
CA LEU A 36 -15.75 18.72 -0.53
C LEU A 36 -15.24 18.47 0.89
N SER A 37 -16.04 18.79 1.92
CA SER A 37 -15.70 18.46 3.32
C SER A 37 -15.54 16.94 3.49
N GLY A 38 -16.46 16.14 2.96
CA GLY A 38 -16.36 14.68 3.01
C GLY A 38 -15.10 14.15 2.31
N GLN A 39 -14.68 14.76 1.20
CA GLN A 39 -13.44 14.39 0.52
C GLN A 39 -12.20 14.61 1.41
N SER A 40 -12.19 15.66 2.23
CA SER A 40 -11.12 15.93 3.20
C SER A 40 -11.07 14.90 4.34
N GLU A 41 -12.18 14.21 4.59
CA GLU A 41 -12.31 13.11 5.56
C GLU A 41 -12.04 11.72 4.96
N LEU A 42 -11.35 11.66 3.80
CA LEU A 42 -11.04 10.43 3.06
C LEU A 42 -12.27 9.68 2.50
N ILE A 43 -13.43 10.33 2.44
CA ILE A 43 -14.65 9.80 1.83
C ILE A 43 -14.65 10.12 0.32
N MET A 44 -15.21 9.25 -0.51
CA MET A 44 -15.30 9.48 -1.95
C MET A 44 -16.62 10.18 -2.31
N ILE A 45 -16.57 11.05 -3.31
CA ILE A 45 -17.79 11.62 -3.92
C ILE A 45 -18.25 10.65 -5.00
N ASN A 46 -19.48 10.18 -4.87
CA ASN A 46 -20.15 9.36 -5.86
C ASN A 46 -20.94 10.24 -6.83
N PHE A 47 -20.42 10.40 -8.05
CA PHE A 47 -21.07 11.13 -9.13
C PHE A 47 -22.12 10.27 -9.88
N ASP A 48 -22.25 8.97 -9.57
CA ASP A 48 -23.28 8.12 -10.18
C ASP A 48 -24.68 8.40 -9.63
N THR A 49 -24.79 9.07 -8.48
CA THR A 49 -26.05 9.52 -7.91
C THR A 49 -26.36 10.95 -8.30
N GLU A 50 -27.65 11.25 -8.46
CA GLU A 50 -28.16 12.59 -8.74
C GLU A 50 -29.14 12.99 -7.61
N PRO A 51 -28.77 13.93 -6.72
CA PRO A 51 -27.48 14.64 -6.64
C PRO A 51 -26.31 13.74 -6.18
N PRO A 52 -25.04 14.16 -6.40
CA PRO A 52 -23.87 13.42 -5.93
C PRO A 52 -23.90 13.22 -4.41
N SER A 53 -23.38 12.09 -3.97
CA SER A 53 -23.41 11.66 -2.57
C SER A 53 -22.02 11.29 -2.07
N LEU A 54 -21.86 11.21 -0.75
CA LEU A 54 -20.64 10.69 -0.15
C LEU A 54 -20.74 9.18 0.02
N ILE A 55 -19.75 8.45 -0.47
CA ILE A 55 -19.62 7.01 -0.30
C ILE A 55 -18.27 6.69 0.36
N ALA A 56 -18.28 5.72 1.27
CA ALA A 56 -17.04 5.21 1.84
C ALA A 56 -16.10 4.75 0.71
N ARG A 57 -14.81 5.07 0.85
CA ARG A 57 -13.79 4.57 -0.08
C ARG A 57 -13.82 3.03 -0.03
N PRO A 58 -13.98 2.34 -1.19
CA PRO A 58 -13.90 0.90 -1.20
C PRO A 58 -12.53 0.45 -0.70
N PRO A 59 -12.44 -0.66 0.05
CA PRO A 59 -11.16 -1.20 0.46
C PRO A 59 -10.32 -1.52 -0.79
N MET A 60 -9.00 -1.48 -0.64
CA MET A 60 -8.11 -1.95 -1.71
C MET A 60 -8.46 -3.39 -2.08
N SER A 61 -8.41 -3.70 -3.37
CA SER A 61 -8.63 -5.06 -3.84
C SER A 61 -7.61 -6.01 -3.21
N ALA A 62 -8.00 -7.27 -3.01
CA ALA A 62 -7.10 -8.29 -2.50
C ALA A 62 -5.83 -8.44 -3.37
N GLU A 63 -5.96 -8.21 -4.68
CA GLU A 63 -4.83 -8.22 -5.62
C GLU A 63 -3.87 -7.04 -5.40
N HIS A 64 -4.36 -5.81 -5.20
CA HIS A 64 -3.50 -4.68 -4.86
C HIS A 64 -2.80 -4.86 -3.52
N LEU A 65 -3.51 -5.39 -2.51
CA LEU A 65 -2.88 -5.74 -1.23
C LEU A 65 -1.78 -6.79 -1.43
N ALA A 66 -2.06 -7.82 -2.24
CA ALA A 66 -1.07 -8.83 -2.58
C ALA A 66 0.18 -8.24 -3.25
N ASP A 67 0.04 -7.28 -4.16
CA ASP A 67 1.19 -6.63 -4.81
C ASP A 67 2.04 -5.83 -3.82
N ILE A 68 1.41 -5.08 -2.91
CA ILE A 68 2.08 -4.37 -1.83
C ILE A 68 2.89 -5.35 -0.96
N GLU A 69 2.28 -6.48 -0.60
CA GLU A 69 2.91 -7.47 0.26
C GLU A 69 4.04 -8.26 -0.43
N ARG A 70 3.92 -8.54 -1.74
CA ARG A 70 5.03 -9.11 -2.52
C ARG A 70 6.20 -8.14 -2.61
N ALA A 71 5.92 -6.86 -2.84
CA ALA A 71 6.97 -5.82 -2.86
C ALA A 71 7.66 -5.70 -1.49
N TRP A 72 6.90 -5.78 -0.39
CA TRP A 72 7.46 -5.81 0.96
C TRP A 72 8.37 -7.03 1.18
N ARG A 73 7.90 -8.23 0.82
CA ARG A 73 8.70 -9.47 0.87
C ARG A 73 10.01 -9.32 0.10
N ASP A 74 9.93 -8.79 -1.13
CA ASP A 74 11.10 -8.61 -1.99
C ASP A 74 12.11 -7.64 -1.36
N GLY A 75 11.61 -6.56 -0.73
CA GLY A 75 12.44 -5.66 0.09
C GLY A 75 13.16 -6.39 1.22
N GLN A 76 12.46 -7.21 2.01
CA GLN A 76 13.05 -7.96 3.12
C GLN A 76 14.09 -9.01 2.67
N LEU A 77 13.88 -9.62 1.51
CA LEU A 77 14.87 -10.51 0.91
C LEU A 77 16.09 -9.71 0.43
N ALA A 78 15.91 -8.57 -0.21
CA ALA A 78 17.00 -7.73 -0.68
C ALA A 78 17.87 -7.18 0.47
N THR A 79 17.27 -6.74 1.58
CA THR A 79 18.05 -6.23 2.74
C THR A 79 18.94 -7.30 3.35
N THR A 80 18.51 -8.56 3.30
CA THR A 80 19.24 -9.69 3.91
C THR A 80 20.21 -10.40 2.95
N ASP A 81 20.24 -10.05 1.66
CA ASP A 81 21.10 -10.70 0.66
C ASP A 81 22.59 -10.46 0.93
N SER A 82 22.97 -9.22 1.26
CA SER A 82 24.38 -8.87 1.55
C SER A 82 24.90 -9.57 2.82
N VAL A 83 24.05 -9.73 3.83
CA VAL A 83 24.37 -10.43 5.08
C VAL A 83 24.64 -11.91 4.81
N VAL A 84 23.83 -12.55 3.96
CA VAL A 84 24.03 -13.95 3.56
C VAL A 84 25.30 -14.11 2.73
N ALA A 85 25.54 -13.22 1.77
CA ALA A 85 26.74 -13.25 0.93
C ALA A 85 28.00 -13.14 1.79
N ARG A 86 28.05 -12.13 2.67
CA ARG A 86 29.17 -11.92 3.60
C ARG A 86 29.43 -13.12 4.51
N HIS A 87 28.39 -13.73 5.06
CA HIS A 87 28.57 -14.92 5.91
C HIS A 87 29.17 -16.10 5.13
N ARG A 88 28.80 -16.28 3.86
CA ARG A 88 29.41 -17.31 3.00
C ARG A 88 30.87 -16.99 2.70
N ASP A 89 31.19 -15.74 2.38
CA ASP A 89 32.57 -15.31 2.15
C ASP A 89 33.43 -15.51 3.41
N GLU A 90 32.91 -15.20 4.61
CA GLU A 90 33.60 -15.41 5.89
C GLU A 90 33.85 -16.91 6.18
N LEU A 91 32.88 -17.78 5.86
CA LEU A 91 33.04 -19.24 5.98
C LEU A 91 34.14 -19.80 5.05
N GLU A 92 34.30 -19.22 3.86
CA GLU A 92 35.31 -19.64 2.89
C GLU A 92 36.70 -19.07 3.20
N SER A 93 36.76 -17.85 3.76
CA SER A 93 38.00 -17.07 3.86
C SER A 93 38.70 -17.10 5.23
N GLY A 94 38.05 -17.54 6.32
CA GLY A 94 38.67 -17.42 7.63
C GLY A 94 38.09 -18.24 8.79
N PRO A 95 38.73 -18.17 9.97
CA PRO A 95 38.35 -18.96 11.15
C PRO A 95 37.20 -18.34 11.97
N THR A 96 36.63 -17.20 11.56
CA THR A 96 35.67 -16.43 12.37
C THR A 96 34.62 -15.76 11.49
N THR A 97 33.35 -15.95 11.84
CA THR A 97 32.19 -15.33 11.20
C THR A 97 31.64 -14.21 12.08
N THR A 98 31.04 -13.19 11.47
CA THR A 98 30.38 -12.10 12.20
C THR A 98 29.06 -12.54 12.81
N LEU A 99 28.33 -13.41 12.11
CA LEU A 99 27.13 -14.07 12.64
C LEU A 99 27.50 -15.40 13.26
N THR A 100 26.86 -15.74 14.39
CA THR A 100 26.92 -17.11 14.92
C THR A 100 26.19 -18.08 13.99
N ALA A 101 26.50 -19.36 14.09
CA ALA A 101 25.80 -20.40 13.33
C ALA A 101 24.28 -20.39 13.61
N GLU A 102 23.88 -20.10 14.85
CA GLU A 102 22.48 -19.98 15.26
C GLU A 102 21.78 -18.78 14.62
N GLN A 103 22.44 -17.61 14.60
CA GLN A 103 21.92 -16.41 13.93
C GLN A 103 21.76 -16.65 12.43
N TYR A 104 22.78 -17.24 11.78
CA TYR A 104 22.70 -17.54 10.36
C TYR A 104 21.61 -18.57 10.04
N ALA A 105 21.44 -19.62 10.86
CA ALA A 105 20.35 -20.57 10.71
C ALA A 105 18.97 -19.90 10.85
N ALA A 106 18.80 -19.04 11.86
CA ALA A 106 17.57 -18.26 12.04
C ALA A 106 17.28 -17.34 10.83
N LEU A 107 18.32 -16.71 10.26
CA LEU A 107 18.18 -15.90 9.04
C LEU A 107 17.71 -16.72 7.84
N GLN A 108 18.25 -17.94 7.68
CA GLN A 108 17.82 -18.83 6.59
C GLN A 108 16.37 -19.30 6.78
N VAL A 109 15.93 -19.54 8.02
CA VAL A 109 14.52 -19.86 8.32
C VAL A 109 13.63 -18.67 7.96
N TYR A 110 13.94 -17.47 8.45
CA TYR A 110 13.18 -16.25 8.14
C TYR A 110 13.06 -16.01 6.63
N ARG A 111 14.17 -16.12 5.89
CA ARG A 111 14.18 -15.95 4.42
C ARG A 111 13.42 -17.04 3.69
N ARG A 112 13.27 -18.24 4.26
CA ARG A 112 12.42 -19.29 3.69
C ARG A 112 10.95 -18.96 3.93
N GLU A 113 10.58 -18.60 5.16
CA GLU A 113 9.22 -18.17 5.50
C GLU A 113 8.75 -17.02 4.61
N LEU A 114 9.60 -16.02 4.35
CA LEU A 114 9.29 -14.94 3.41
C LEU A 114 8.96 -15.45 1.99
N ARG A 115 9.69 -16.46 1.50
CA ARG A 115 9.47 -17.01 0.14
C ARG A 115 8.20 -17.84 0.06
N ASP A 116 7.89 -18.56 1.13
CA ASP A 116 6.73 -19.46 1.21
C ASP A 116 5.44 -18.68 1.54
N TRP A 117 5.56 -17.52 2.20
CA TRP A 117 4.41 -16.73 2.68
C TRP A 117 3.37 -16.36 1.61
N PRO A 118 3.71 -15.96 0.37
CA PRO A 118 2.72 -15.70 -0.69
C PRO A 118 1.90 -16.92 -1.13
N GLN A 119 2.32 -18.13 -0.73
CA GLN A 119 1.57 -19.38 -0.95
C GLN A 119 0.76 -19.80 0.29
N SER A 120 0.95 -19.11 1.42
CA SER A 120 0.21 -19.36 2.67
C SER A 120 -1.23 -18.85 2.57
N PRO A 121 -2.21 -19.50 3.24
CA PRO A 121 -3.55 -18.94 3.43
C PRO A 121 -3.56 -17.59 4.18
N ASP A 122 -2.48 -17.26 4.88
CA ASP A 122 -2.35 -16.03 5.66
C ASP A 122 -2.05 -14.79 4.80
N PHE A 123 -1.67 -14.99 3.53
CA PHE A 123 -1.37 -13.90 2.61
C PHE A 123 -2.67 -13.29 2.04
N PRO A 124 -2.78 -11.95 1.92
CA PRO A 124 -1.78 -10.89 2.13
C PRO A 124 -1.92 -10.16 3.48
N SER A 125 -2.21 -10.86 4.59
CA SER A 125 -2.44 -10.22 5.90
C SER A 125 -1.15 -9.64 6.48
N GLN A 126 -1.13 -8.33 6.72
CA GLN A 126 0.02 -7.64 7.33
C GLN A 126 0.34 -8.14 8.75
N GLU A 127 -0.68 -8.54 9.51
CA GLU A 127 -0.54 -9.04 10.88
C GLU A 127 0.15 -10.41 10.94
N LEU A 128 0.16 -11.14 9.81
CA LEU A 128 0.69 -12.49 9.70
C LEU A 128 1.96 -12.54 8.84
N ARG A 129 2.66 -11.41 8.71
CA ARG A 129 3.98 -11.36 8.09
C ARG A 129 4.98 -12.20 8.90
N PRO A 130 5.91 -12.91 8.23
CA PRO A 130 7.02 -13.55 8.93
C PRO A 130 7.78 -12.55 9.81
N ALA A 131 8.05 -12.95 11.06
CA ALA A 131 8.67 -12.07 12.04
C ALA A 131 10.19 -11.98 11.82
N GLN A 132 10.70 -10.76 11.66
CA GLN A 132 12.13 -10.52 11.51
C GLN A 132 12.86 -10.85 12.83
N PRO A 133 14.01 -11.56 12.79
CA PRO A 133 14.82 -11.80 13.98
C PRO A 133 15.33 -10.48 14.59
N THR A 134 15.19 -10.32 15.91
CA THR A 134 15.52 -9.05 16.61
C THR A 134 16.96 -8.59 16.40
N TRP A 135 17.92 -9.53 16.38
CA TRP A 135 19.35 -9.22 16.17
C TRP A 135 19.65 -8.66 14.77
N LEU A 136 18.79 -8.90 13.78
CA LEU A 136 18.96 -8.39 12.42
C LEU A 136 18.67 -6.88 12.35
N ILE A 137 17.76 -6.40 13.20
CA ILE A 137 17.40 -4.96 13.33
C ILE A 137 18.62 -4.16 13.81
N GLU A 138 19.49 -4.77 14.64
CA GLU A 138 20.68 -4.13 15.18
C GLU A 138 21.82 -4.00 14.15
N GLN A 139 21.80 -4.78 13.08
CA GLN A 139 22.82 -4.79 12.02
C GLN A 139 22.54 -3.77 10.90
N GLU A 140 21.35 -3.15 10.87
CA GLU A 140 20.96 -2.13 9.88
C GLU A 140 21.26 -0.69 10.33
N ARG A 141 21.93 -0.48 11.48
CA ARG A 141 22.29 0.84 12.04
C ARG A 141 23.72 1.27 11.79
#